data_AF-A0A9P5BI73-F1
#
_entry.id   AF-A0A9P5BI73-F1
#
_cell.length_a   1.000
_cell.length_b   1.000
_cell.length_c   1.000
_cell.angle_alpha   90.00
_cell.angle_beta   90.00
_cell.angle_gamma   90.00
#
_symmetry.space_group_name_H-M   'P 1'
#
loop_
_entity.id
_entity.type
_entity.pdbx_description
1 polymer ?
#
loop_
_entity_poly.entity_id
_entity_poly.type
_entity_poly.pdbx_seq_one_letter_code
_entity_poly.pdbx_strand_id
1 'polypeptide(L)'
;MAEAIGLAAIIAGLVQLTGSVLKQVTKFCKEAKDALSKAQDLATQTRDLAGIFESLMLLASALVERDSNPALKPQHFESCQKTLYEINTRLDKALSDFDDLVAELANHRANLHLTLSADSMDALMKSLAKQDEIHSMIERRISFETRVELNKRRKEVMNFFLQVKPQDYLDVSRELRHEATGSWLISDDSTGIPGSGKTVLCGLVIETGLEQKMQSQPFRTLTVGEEACP
;
A
#
# COMPACT_ATOMS: atom_id res chain seq x y z
N MET A 1 -32.16 69.41 19.34
CA MET A 1 -31.09 69.06 18.38
C MET A 1 -30.16 67.94 18.86
N ALA A 2 -29.56 68.00 20.06
CA ALA A 2 -28.66 66.93 20.54
C ALA A 2 -29.34 65.55 20.70
N GLU A 3 -30.58 65.51 21.21
CA GLU A 3 -31.40 64.29 21.35
C GLU A 3 -31.69 63.61 20.00
N ALA A 4 -31.97 64.41 18.96
CA ALA A 4 -32.26 63.94 17.60
C ALA A 4 -31.04 63.29 16.93
N ILE A 5 -29.84 63.86 17.14
CA ILE A 5 -28.58 63.33 16.63
C ILE A 5 -28.20 62.03 17.35
N GLY A 6 -28.41 61.96 18.67
CA GLY A 6 -28.20 60.74 19.45
C GLY A 6 -29.12 59.60 19.01
N LEU A 7 -30.40 59.89 18.76
CA LEU A 7 -31.37 58.89 18.30
C LEU A 7 -31.04 58.38 16.88
N ALA A 8 -30.67 59.27 15.96
CA ALA A 8 -30.28 58.90 14.61
C ALA A 8 -29.01 58.02 14.59
N ALA A 9 -28.03 58.31 15.45
CA ALA A 9 -26.82 57.50 15.59
C ALA A 9 -27.11 56.08 16.13
N ILE A 10 -28.03 55.96 17.10
CA ILE A 10 -28.46 54.66 17.63
C ILE A 10 -29.17 53.84 16.55
N ILE A 11 -30.08 54.45 15.79
CA ILE A 11 -30.80 53.79 14.71
C ILE A 11 -29.83 53.33 13.60
N ALA A 12 -28.87 54.17 13.21
CA ALA A 12 -27.85 53.79 12.23
C ALA A 12 -26.96 52.62 12.69
N GLY A 13 -26.56 52.60 13.96
CA GLY A 13 -25.81 51.49 14.56
C GLY A 13 -26.61 50.18 14.58
N LEU A 14 -27.92 50.26 14.81
CA LEU A 14 -28.80 49.11 14.76
C LEU A 14 -28.94 48.54 13.35
N VAL A 15 -29.15 49.39 12.33
CA VAL A 15 -29.22 48.97 10.92
C VAL A 15 -27.94 48.26 10.49
N GLN A 16 -26.78 48.81 10.87
CA GLN A 16 -25.49 48.20 10.56
C GLN A 16 -25.32 46.82 11.23
N LEU A 17 -25.73 46.69 12.50
CA LEU A 17 -25.69 45.42 13.22
C LEU A 17 -26.65 44.39 12.60
N THR A 18 -27.87 44.78 12.27
CA THR A 18 -28.85 43.90 11.61
C THR A 18 -28.38 43.44 10.24
N GLY A 19 -27.72 44.31 9.47
CA GLY A 19 -27.10 43.93 8.20
C GLY A 19 -25.98 42.89 8.36
N SER A 20 -25.16 43.03 9.41
CA SER A 20 -24.11 42.05 9.75
C SER A 20 -24.71 40.69 10.14
N VAL A 21 -25.73 40.68 10.99
CA VAL A 21 -26.42 39.46 11.42
C VAL A 21 -27.07 38.76 10.22
N LEU A 22 -27.73 39.50 9.32
CA LEU A 22 -28.34 38.92 8.12
C LEU A 22 -27.29 38.27 7.20
N LYS A 23 -26.10 38.89 7.08
CA LYS A 23 -24.99 38.32 6.31
C LYS A 23 -24.46 37.02 6.93
N GLN A 24 -24.35 36.96 8.25
CA GLN A 24 -23.93 35.74 8.95
C GLN A 24 -24.98 34.62 8.86
N VAL A 25 -26.26 34.94 9.07
CA VAL A 25 -27.37 33.97 8.95
C VAL A 25 -27.44 33.40 7.53
N THR A 26 -27.30 34.25 6.50
CA THR A 26 -27.31 33.78 5.10
C THR A 26 -26.09 32.95 4.73
N LYS A 27 -24.92 33.19 5.34
CA LYS A 27 -23.74 32.31 5.22
C LYS A 27 -24.01 30.95 5.85
N PHE A 28 -24.53 30.93 7.08
CA PHE A 28 -24.90 29.71 7.79
C PHE A 28 -25.95 28.88 7.01
N CYS A 29 -26.99 29.52 6.44
CA CYS A 29 -27.97 28.82 5.60
C CYS A 29 -27.38 28.19 4.33
N LYS A 30 -26.31 28.77 3.76
CA LYS A 30 -25.64 28.19 2.58
C LYS A 30 -24.81 26.96 2.94
N GLU A 31 -24.23 26.95 4.13
CA GLU A 31 -23.34 25.89 4.61
C GLU A 31 -24.12 24.72 5.22
N ALA A 32 -25.24 24.98 5.90
CA ALA A 32 -26.05 23.99 6.62
C ALA A 32 -27.28 23.49 5.83
N LYS A 33 -27.07 22.88 4.65
CA LYS A 33 -28.12 22.42 3.70
C LYS A 33 -29.32 21.67 4.31
N ASP A 34 -29.18 20.98 5.45
CA ASP A 34 -30.23 20.17 6.07
C ASP A 34 -31.00 20.85 7.24
N ALA A 35 -30.51 21.98 7.77
CA ALA A 35 -31.18 22.75 8.84
C ALA A 35 -31.97 23.97 8.31
N LEU A 36 -32.41 23.88 7.04
CA LEU A 36 -32.84 25.00 6.22
C LEU A 36 -34.05 25.75 6.81
N SER A 37 -35.05 25.07 7.38
CA SER A 37 -36.32 25.72 7.77
C SER A 37 -36.16 26.71 8.92
N LYS A 38 -35.52 26.33 10.03
CA LYS A 38 -35.37 27.20 11.21
C LYS A 38 -34.37 28.34 10.97
N ALA A 39 -33.32 28.09 10.21
CA ALA A 39 -32.36 29.12 9.84
C ALA A 39 -32.97 30.11 8.83
N GLN A 40 -33.83 29.64 7.93
CA GLN A 40 -34.57 30.48 6.99
C GLN A 40 -35.68 31.30 7.66
N ASP A 41 -36.36 30.75 8.68
CA ASP A 41 -37.29 31.51 9.51
C ASP A 41 -36.56 32.63 10.28
N LEU A 42 -35.38 32.34 10.85
CA LEU A 42 -34.54 33.34 11.50
C LEU A 42 -34.06 34.42 10.50
N ALA A 43 -33.69 34.02 9.29
CA ALA A 43 -33.30 34.95 8.22
C ALA A 43 -34.46 35.87 7.81
N THR A 44 -35.68 35.32 7.76
CA THR A 44 -36.89 36.07 7.40
C THR A 44 -37.23 37.06 8.51
N GLN A 45 -37.24 36.63 9.77
CA GLN A 45 -37.46 37.51 10.92
C GLN A 45 -36.39 38.62 11.03
N THR A 46 -35.12 38.29 10.76
CA THR A 46 -34.03 39.28 10.75
C THR A 46 -34.19 40.28 9.60
N ARG A 47 -34.68 39.83 8.44
CA ARG A 47 -34.96 40.70 7.28
C ARG A 47 -36.16 41.61 7.55
N ASP A 48 -37.22 41.08 8.16
CA ASP A 48 -38.39 41.87 8.55
C ASP A 48 -38.00 42.94 9.57
N LEU A 49 -37.14 42.58 10.54
CA LEU A 49 -36.59 43.51 11.51
C LEU A 49 -35.70 44.59 10.86
N ALA A 50 -34.88 44.22 9.86
CA ALA A 50 -34.13 45.19 9.07
C ALA A 50 -35.05 46.18 8.35
N GLY A 51 -36.15 45.69 7.75
CA GLY A 51 -37.16 46.53 7.11
C GLY A 51 -37.85 47.48 8.10
N ILE A 52 -38.11 47.03 9.32
CA ILE A 52 -38.65 47.89 10.39
C ILE A 52 -37.64 48.98 10.77
N PHE A 53 -36.35 48.65 10.89
CA PHE A 53 -35.33 49.67 11.19
C PHE A 53 -35.07 50.64 10.05
N GLU A 54 -35.11 50.18 8.81
CA GLU A 54 -34.99 51.04 7.62
C GLU A 54 -36.18 52.02 7.55
N SER A 55 -37.40 51.52 7.77
CA SER A 55 -38.61 52.33 7.85
C SER A 55 -38.56 53.33 9.00
N LEU A 56 -38.07 52.88 10.16
CA LEU A 56 -37.89 53.73 11.33
C LEU A 56 -36.81 54.81 11.11
N MET A 57 -35.74 54.49 10.39
CA MET A 57 -34.70 55.44 10.00
C MET A 57 -35.24 56.51 9.04
N LEU A 58 -36.08 56.11 8.07
CA LEU A 58 -36.76 57.04 7.17
C LEU A 58 -37.74 57.95 7.92
N LEU A 59 -38.51 57.39 8.86
CA LEU A 59 -39.42 58.15 9.72
C LEU A 59 -38.68 59.08 10.68
N ALA A 60 -37.58 58.61 11.29
CA ALA A 60 -36.74 59.42 12.16
C ALA A 60 -36.10 60.57 11.36
N SER A 61 -35.60 60.32 10.16
CA SER A 61 -35.04 61.36 9.28
C SER A 61 -36.08 62.42 8.91
N ALA A 62 -37.32 62.01 8.60
CA ALA A 62 -38.44 62.93 8.33
C ALA A 62 -38.93 63.70 9.57
N LEU A 63 -38.80 63.11 10.77
CA LEU A 63 -39.16 63.74 12.05
C LEU A 63 -38.06 64.67 12.57
N VAL A 64 -36.78 64.43 12.25
CA VAL A 64 -35.68 65.34 12.58
C VAL A 64 -35.83 66.69 11.84
N GLU A 65 -36.51 66.72 10.69
CA GLU A 65 -36.86 67.95 9.97
C GLU A 65 -38.08 68.71 10.55
N ARG A 66 -38.89 68.09 11.41
CA ARG A 66 -40.08 68.70 12.02
C ARG A 66 -40.06 68.54 13.54
N ASP A 67 -39.71 69.62 14.24
CA ASP A 67 -39.56 69.66 15.70
C ASP A 67 -40.58 68.80 16.48
N SER A 68 -40.02 67.95 17.35
CA SER A 68 -40.62 67.29 18.51
C SER A 68 -41.73 66.25 18.27
N ASN A 69 -41.36 64.96 18.33
CA ASN A 69 -42.23 63.92 18.89
C ASN A 69 -41.47 63.05 19.91
N PRO A 70 -41.91 62.95 21.18
CA PRO A 70 -41.24 62.22 22.25
C PRO A 70 -41.57 60.71 22.28
N ALA A 71 -42.09 60.13 21.19
CA ALA A 71 -42.63 58.77 21.17
C ALA A 71 -41.56 57.66 21.08
N LEU A 72 -40.31 58.00 20.76
CA LEU A 72 -39.20 57.04 20.61
C LEU A 72 -38.41 56.95 21.91
N LYS A 73 -38.84 56.05 22.81
CA LYS A 73 -38.10 55.79 24.07
C LYS A 73 -36.79 55.04 23.76
N PRO A 74 -35.61 55.57 24.17
CA PRO A 74 -34.31 54.94 23.97
C PRO A 74 -34.18 53.51 24.55
N GLN A 75 -35.00 53.19 25.55
CA GLN A 75 -34.96 51.93 26.31
C GLN A 75 -35.31 50.69 25.45
N HIS A 76 -36.13 50.83 24.41
CA HIS A 76 -36.48 49.72 23.52
C HIS A 76 -35.38 49.42 22.49
N PHE A 77 -34.56 50.41 22.13
CA PHE A 77 -33.44 50.25 21.22
C PHE A 77 -32.28 49.51 21.89
N GLU A 78 -31.99 49.83 23.14
CA GLU A 78 -30.92 49.19 23.92
C GLU A 78 -31.21 47.69 24.15
N SER A 79 -32.46 47.34 24.46
CA SER A 79 -32.88 45.94 24.61
C SER A 79 -32.77 45.16 23.29
N CYS A 80 -33.14 45.78 22.17
CA CYS A 80 -33.00 45.16 20.85
C CYS A 80 -31.52 45.01 20.43
N GLN A 81 -30.70 46.02 20.69
CA GLN A 81 -29.26 45.98 20.44
C GLN A 81 -28.60 44.85 21.20
N LYS A 82 -28.93 44.68 22.49
CA LYS A 82 -28.44 43.58 23.32
C LYS A 82 -28.83 42.22 22.75
N THR A 83 -30.09 42.06 22.36
CA THR A 83 -30.60 40.79 21.82
C THR A 83 -29.94 40.45 20.47
N LEU A 84 -29.73 41.45 19.60
CA LEU A 84 -29.03 41.27 18.33
C LEU A 84 -27.55 40.90 18.52
N TYR A 85 -26.88 41.50 19.51
CA TYR A 85 -25.51 41.15 19.84
C TYR A 85 -25.39 39.72 20.38
N GLU A 86 -26.33 39.31 21.25
CA GLU A 86 -26.42 37.93 21.74
C GLU A 86 -26.71 36.93 20.61
N ILE A 87 -27.55 37.29 19.63
CA ILE A 87 -27.81 36.44 18.45
C ILE A 87 -26.54 36.34 17.59
N ASN A 88 -25.86 37.46 17.32
CA ASN A 88 -24.65 37.50 16.50
C ASN A 88 -23.52 36.65 17.11
N THR A 89 -23.30 36.78 18.42
CA THR A 89 -22.28 36.00 19.14
C THR A 89 -22.58 34.50 19.14
N ARG A 90 -23.86 34.11 19.29
CA ARG A 90 -24.26 32.70 19.20
C ARG A 90 -24.10 32.13 17.79
N LEU A 91 -24.40 32.92 16.76
CA LEU A 91 -24.20 32.55 15.35
C LEU A 91 -22.72 32.38 15.02
N ASP A 92 -21.87 33.29 15.48
CA ASP A 92 -20.42 33.24 15.26
C ASP A 92 -19.81 31.99 15.91
N LYS A 93 -20.23 31.68 17.15
CA LYS A 93 -19.84 30.43 17.82
C LYS A 93 -20.31 29.20 17.04
N ALA A 94 -21.57 29.17 16.60
CA ALA A 94 -22.10 28.03 15.84
C ALA A 94 -21.39 27.83 14.48
N LEU A 95 -20.97 28.91 13.82
CA LEU A 95 -20.16 28.85 12.60
C LEU A 95 -18.76 28.31 12.89
N SER A 96 -18.10 28.78 13.96
CA SER A 96 -16.80 28.26 14.38
C SER A 96 -16.86 26.77 14.72
N ASP A 97 -17.85 26.35 15.51
CA ASP A 97 -18.06 24.95 15.88
C ASP A 97 -18.29 24.07 14.64
N PHE A 98 -18.95 24.61 13.60
CA PHE A 98 -19.16 23.91 12.33
C PHE A 98 -17.87 23.79 11.51
N ASP A 99 -17.08 24.87 11.41
CA ASP A 99 -15.78 24.84 10.73
C ASP A 99 -14.80 23.86 11.40
N ASP A 100 -14.78 23.83 12.73
CA ASP A 100 -13.99 22.87 13.52
C ASP A 100 -14.44 21.42 13.24
N LEU A 101 -15.75 21.17 13.20
CA LEU A 101 -16.29 19.84 12.88
C LEU A 101 -15.92 19.40 11.45
N VAL A 102 -15.96 20.33 10.48
CA VAL A 102 -15.55 20.06 9.10
C VAL A 102 -14.06 19.74 9.02
N ALA A 103 -13.21 20.48 9.74
CA ALA A 103 -11.77 20.22 9.82
C ALA A 103 -11.47 18.86 10.47
N GLU A 104 -12.18 18.52 11.55
CA GLU A 104 -12.05 17.23 12.23
C GLU A 104 -12.48 16.08 11.31
N LEU A 105 -13.59 16.23 10.58
CA LEU A 105 -14.06 15.24 9.59
C LEU A 105 -13.05 15.07 8.45
N ALA A 106 -12.46 16.16 7.94
CA ALA A 106 -11.44 16.10 6.91
C ALA A 106 -10.18 15.35 7.38
N ASN A 107 -9.76 15.58 8.61
CA ASN A 107 -8.64 14.87 9.23
C ASN A 107 -8.97 13.36 9.40
N HIS A 108 -10.16 13.05 9.89
CA HIS A 108 -10.59 11.65 10.07
C HIS A 108 -10.66 10.90 8.73
N ARG A 109 -11.16 11.56 7.67
CA ARG A 109 -11.15 11.03 6.30
C ARG A 109 -9.73 10.74 5.81
N ALA A 110 -8.77 11.64 6.04
CA ALA A 110 -7.39 11.45 5.64
C ALA A 110 -6.76 10.24 6.36
N ASN A 111 -7.01 10.10 7.67
CA ASN A 111 -6.54 8.95 8.45
C ASN A 111 -7.13 7.62 7.97
N LEU A 112 -8.44 7.57 7.70
CA LEU A 112 -9.08 6.37 7.15
C LEU A 112 -8.49 5.98 5.78
N HIS A 113 -8.25 6.97 4.92
CA HIS A 113 -7.62 6.72 3.62
C HIS A 113 -6.19 6.16 3.77
N LEU A 114 -5.41 6.68 4.72
CA LEU A 114 -4.08 6.18 5.02
C LEU A 114 -4.13 4.72 5.51
N THR A 115 -5.00 4.39 6.46
CA THR A 115 -5.16 3.02 6.97
C THR A 115 -5.59 2.04 5.88
N LEU A 116 -6.59 2.40 5.08
CA LEU A 116 -7.04 1.56 3.95
C LEU A 116 -5.92 1.35 2.92
N SER A 117 -5.12 2.38 2.65
CA SER A 117 -3.97 2.26 1.76
C SER A 117 -2.90 1.33 2.36
N ALA A 118 -2.67 1.40 3.67
CA ALA A 118 -1.73 0.51 4.36
C ALA A 118 -2.21 -0.94 4.33
N ASP A 119 -3.50 -1.20 4.58
CA ASP A 119 -4.09 -2.54 4.49
C ASP A 119 -3.99 -3.11 3.06
N SER A 120 -4.21 -2.27 2.05
CA SER A 120 -4.02 -2.66 0.66
C SER A 120 -2.56 -3.00 0.36
N MET A 121 -1.59 -2.25 0.89
CA MET A 121 -0.17 -2.55 0.74
C MET A 121 0.20 -3.86 1.44
N ASP A 122 -0.32 -4.11 2.65
CA ASP A 122 -0.10 -5.36 3.38
C ASP A 122 -0.65 -6.58 2.60
N ALA A 123 -1.83 -6.45 1.98
CA ALA A 123 -2.39 -7.49 1.11
C ALA A 123 -1.54 -7.75 -0.13
N LEU A 124 -0.99 -6.70 -0.75
CA LEU A 124 -0.05 -6.84 -1.87
C LEU A 124 1.25 -7.51 -1.44
N MET A 125 1.82 -7.12 -0.31
CA MET A 125 3.03 -7.72 0.25
C MET A 125 2.86 -9.21 0.55
N LYS A 126 1.73 -9.61 1.14
CA LYS A 126 1.40 -11.03 1.36
C LYS A 126 1.27 -11.81 0.05
N SER A 127 0.68 -11.18 -0.97
CA SER A 127 0.53 -11.80 -2.29
C SER A 127 1.88 -11.99 -2.99
N LEU A 128 2.77 -11.01 -2.89
CA LEU A 128 4.15 -11.10 -3.41
C LEU A 128 4.96 -12.18 -2.68
N ALA A 129 4.89 -12.24 -1.36
CA ALA A 129 5.57 -13.28 -0.59
C ALA A 129 5.10 -14.69 -1.00
N LYS A 130 3.79 -14.85 -1.24
CA LYS A 130 3.24 -16.11 -1.76
C LYS A 130 3.70 -16.42 -3.18
N GLN A 131 3.90 -15.41 -4.01
CA GLN A 131 4.43 -15.58 -5.37
C GLN A 131 5.88 -16.08 -5.35
N ASP A 132 6.72 -15.56 -4.45
CA ASP A 132 8.10 -16.02 -4.28
C ASP A 132 8.16 -17.49 -3.83
N GLU A 133 7.28 -17.88 -2.90
CA GLU A 133 7.17 -19.28 -2.46
C GLU A 133 6.80 -20.21 -3.63
N ILE A 134 5.81 -19.83 -4.43
CA ILE A 134 5.40 -20.58 -5.62
C ILE A 134 6.54 -20.67 -6.63
N HIS A 135 7.27 -19.59 -6.86
CA HIS A 135 8.41 -19.58 -7.79
C HIS A 135 9.49 -20.59 -7.36
N SER A 136 9.86 -20.55 -6.08
CA SER A 136 10.78 -21.51 -5.45
C SER A 136 10.32 -22.96 -5.57
N MET A 137 9.01 -23.21 -5.42
CA MET A 137 8.44 -24.54 -5.62
C MET A 137 8.54 -25.01 -7.08
N ILE A 138 8.27 -24.11 -8.04
CA ILE A 138 8.35 -24.41 -9.47
C ILE A 138 9.80 -24.71 -9.88
N GLU A 139 10.77 -23.89 -9.46
CA GLU A 139 12.18 -24.14 -9.73
C GLU A 139 12.64 -25.50 -9.21
N ARG A 140 12.28 -25.83 -7.96
CA ARG A 140 12.57 -27.15 -7.39
C ARG A 140 11.94 -28.27 -8.21
N ARG A 141 10.67 -28.13 -8.61
CA ARG A 141 9.95 -29.13 -9.41
C ARG A 141 10.59 -29.34 -10.78
N ILE A 142 10.94 -28.27 -11.48
CA ILE A 142 11.66 -28.33 -12.78
C ILE A 142 13.00 -29.03 -12.61
N SER A 143 13.77 -28.66 -11.59
CA SER A 143 15.08 -29.28 -11.32
C SER A 143 14.97 -30.78 -11.07
N PHE A 144 13.93 -31.21 -10.34
CA PHE A 144 13.68 -32.61 -10.05
C PHE A 144 13.26 -33.39 -11.29
N GLU A 145 12.27 -32.89 -12.05
CA GLU A 145 11.81 -33.54 -13.28
C GLU A 145 12.94 -33.67 -14.31
N THR A 146 13.77 -32.63 -14.45
CA THR A 146 14.94 -32.67 -15.34
C THR A 146 15.93 -33.77 -14.91
N ARG A 147 16.20 -33.90 -13.61
CA ARG A 147 17.08 -34.96 -13.09
C ARG A 147 16.50 -36.35 -13.29
N VAL A 148 15.19 -36.52 -13.11
CA VAL A 148 14.50 -37.79 -13.33
C VAL A 148 14.61 -38.20 -14.80
N GLU A 149 14.32 -37.28 -15.72
CA GLU A 149 14.38 -37.57 -17.16
C GLU A 149 15.81 -37.86 -17.63
N LEU A 150 16.81 -37.09 -17.15
CA LEU A 150 18.23 -37.37 -17.41
C LEU A 150 18.65 -38.76 -16.89
N ASN A 151 18.20 -39.14 -15.69
CA ASN A 151 18.49 -40.46 -15.13
C ASN A 151 17.84 -41.58 -15.95
N LYS A 152 16.60 -41.38 -16.40
CA LYS A 152 15.89 -42.31 -17.29
C LYS A 152 16.66 -42.50 -18.60
N ARG A 153 17.04 -41.40 -19.25
CA ARG A 153 17.82 -41.42 -20.50
C ARG A 153 19.19 -42.07 -20.30
N ARG A 154 19.88 -41.77 -19.20
CA ARG A 154 21.16 -42.40 -18.85
C ARG A 154 21.01 -43.91 -18.68
N LYS A 155 19.93 -44.37 -18.04
CA LYS A 155 19.65 -45.80 -17.86
C LYS A 155 19.36 -46.50 -19.18
N GLU A 156 18.65 -45.85 -20.10
CA GLU A 156 18.43 -46.37 -21.46
C GLU A 156 19.73 -46.55 -22.24
N VAL A 157 20.61 -45.54 -22.23
CA VAL A 157 21.94 -45.63 -22.85
C VAL A 157 22.75 -46.74 -22.20
N MET A 158 22.72 -46.83 -20.87
CA MET A 158 23.41 -47.88 -20.13
C MET A 158 22.90 -49.27 -20.53
N ASN A 159 21.59 -49.47 -20.61
CA ASN A 159 21.01 -50.74 -21.01
C ASN A 159 21.33 -51.11 -22.47
N PHE A 160 21.45 -50.12 -23.36
CA PHE A 160 21.81 -50.36 -24.75
C PHE A 160 23.26 -50.84 -24.90
N PHE A 161 24.22 -50.16 -24.25
CA PHE A 161 25.65 -50.48 -24.38
C PHE A 161 26.14 -51.56 -23.42
N LEU A 162 25.51 -51.74 -22.25
CA LEU A 162 25.91 -52.71 -21.23
C LEU A 162 25.02 -53.96 -21.20
N GLN A 163 24.58 -54.45 -22.37
CA GLN A 163 23.87 -55.74 -22.44
C GLN A 163 24.73 -56.90 -21.90
N VAL A 164 26.04 -56.75 -21.98
CA VAL A 164 27.04 -57.70 -21.47
C VAL A 164 27.79 -57.04 -20.33
N LYS A 165 28.00 -57.76 -19.23
CA LYS A 165 28.71 -57.27 -18.05
C LYS A 165 30.20 -57.06 -18.42
N PRO A 166 30.69 -55.80 -18.54
CA PRO A 166 32.06 -55.55 -19.00
C PRO A 166 33.10 -56.01 -17.99
N GLN A 167 32.71 -56.10 -16.71
CA GLN A 167 33.60 -56.48 -15.61
C GLN A 167 34.15 -57.89 -15.83
N ASP A 168 33.33 -58.82 -16.31
CA ASP A 168 33.77 -60.21 -16.50
C ASP A 168 34.87 -60.29 -17.57
N TYR A 169 34.80 -59.44 -18.61
CA TYR A 169 35.85 -59.32 -19.63
C TYR A 169 37.11 -58.63 -19.11
N LEU A 170 36.95 -57.64 -18.23
CA LEU A 170 38.07 -56.98 -17.58
C LEU A 170 38.81 -57.96 -16.67
N ASP A 171 38.08 -58.74 -15.86
CA ASP A 171 38.63 -59.72 -14.92
C ASP A 171 39.39 -60.82 -15.68
N VAL A 172 38.81 -61.36 -16.76
CA VAL A 172 39.51 -62.31 -17.64
C VAL A 172 40.77 -61.67 -18.26
N SER A 173 40.70 -60.40 -18.69
CA SER A 173 41.87 -59.70 -19.23
C SER A 173 42.98 -59.48 -18.20
N ARG A 174 42.60 -59.39 -16.91
CA ARG A 174 43.50 -59.23 -15.78
C ARG A 174 44.15 -60.56 -15.41
N GLU A 175 43.38 -61.64 -15.39
CA GLU A 175 43.89 -63.00 -15.17
C GLU A 175 44.84 -63.46 -16.27
N LEU A 176 44.55 -63.12 -17.53
CA LEU A 176 45.39 -63.44 -18.68
C LEU A 176 46.63 -62.53 -18.80
N ARG A 177 46.75 -61.50 -17.95
CA ARG A 177 47.87 -60.56 -18.00
C ARG A 177 49.09 -61.15 -17.29
N HIS A 178 50.20 -61.23 -18.01
CA HIS A 178 51.52 -61.41 -17.41
C HIS A 178 52.10 -60.06 -16.99
N GLU A 179 52.88 -60.01 -15.91
CA GLU A 179 53.49 -58.78 -15.38
C GLU A 179 54.34 -57.99 -16.41
N ALA A 180 54.91 -58.67 -17.41
CA ALA A 180 55.68 -58.06 -18.50
C ALA A 180 54.84 -57.62 -19.73
N THR A 181 53.51 -57.78 -19.68
CA THR A 181 52.61 -57.51 -20.82
C THR A 181 52.52 -56.01 -21.07
N GLY A 182 52.94 -55.55 -22.25
CA GLY A 182 52.93 -54.14 -22.65
C GLY A 182 54.32 -53.49 -22.69
N SER A 183 55.37 -54.14 -22.17
CA SER A 183 56.76 -53.68 -22.27
C SER A 183 57.22 -53.52 -23.73
N TRP A 184 56.72 -54.38 -24.61
CA TRP A 184 56.99 -54.32 -26.06
C TRP A 184 56.30 -53.15 -26.78
N LEU A 185 55.27 -52.54 -26.21
CA LEU A 185 54.56 -51.39 -26.81
C LEU A 185 55.33 -50.07 -26.64
N ILE A 186 56.26 -50.03 -25.69
CA ILE A 186 57.15 -48.88 -25.45
C ILE A 186 58.31 -48.89 -26.45
N SER A 187 58.56 -50.04 -27.09
CA SER A 187 59.78 -50.30 -27.85
C SER A 187 59.62 -50.21 -29.36
N ASP A 188 58.42 -50.42 -29.94
CA ASP A 188 58.23 -50.40 -31.40
C ASP A 188 56.82 -49.97 -31.87
N ASP A 189 56.77 -49.20 -32.95
CA ASP A 189 55.61 -48.59 -33.63
C ASP A 189 54.66 -49.59 -34.34
N SER A 190 54.79 -50.90 -34.09
CA SER A 190 54.06 -51.93 -34.84
C SER A 190 52.62 -52.12 -34.35
N THR A 191 51.70 -51.32 -34.90
CA THR A 191 50.26 -51.51 -34.71
C THR A 191 49.78 -52.76 -35.47
N GLY A 192 49.23 -53.75 -34.76
CA GLY A 192 48.12 -54.53 -35.34
C GLY A 192 48.24 -56.04 -35.55
N ILE A 193 49.17 -56.78 -34.94
CA ILE A 193 49.19 -58.26 -35.08
C ILE A 193 48.04 -58.90 -34.24
N PRO A 194 47.19 -59.81 -34.79
CA PRO A 194 46.21 -60.56 -34.01
C PRO A 194 46.88 -61.33 -32.86
N GLY A 195 46.33 -61.26 -31.65
CA GLY A 195 46.93 -61.91 -30.47
C GLY A 195 48.04 -61.12 -29.77
N SER A 196 48.39 -59.91 -30.23
CA SER A 196 49.40 -59.05 -29.59
C SER A 196 48.97 -58.46 -28.23
N GLY A 197 47.94 -58.98 -27.56
CA GLY A 197 47.53 -58.47 -26.25
C GLY A 197 46.82 -57.10 -26.23
N LYS A 198 46.27 -56.61 -27.35
CA LYS A 198 45.49 -55.35 -27.43
C LYS A 198 44.36 -55.27 -26.39
N THR A 199 43.65 -56.38 -26.18
CA THR A 199 42.57 -56.50 -25.19
C THR A 199 43.11 -56.35 -23.76
N VAL A 200 44.25 -56.98 -23.47
CA VAL A 200 44.91 -56.91 -22.16
C VAL A 200 45.39 -55.48 -21.87
N LEU A 201 45.87 -54.78 -22.90
CA LEU A 201 46.32 -53.38 -22.82
C LEU A 201 45.16 -52.41 -22.62
N CYS A 202 44.03 -52.63 -23.29
CA CYS A 202 42.80 -51.87 -23.02
C CYS A 202 42.36 -52.03 -21.55
N GLY A 203 42.46 -53.24 -21.00
CA GLY A 203 42.22 -53.48 -19.58
C GLY A 203 43.12 -52.66 -18.65
N LEU A 204 44.42 -52.52 -18.99
CA LEU A 204 45.39 -51.74 -18.20
C LEU A 204 45.05 -50.24 -18.21
N VAL A 205 44.66 -49.71 -19.37
CA VAL A 205 44.22 -48.31 -19.50
C VAL A 205 42.95 -48.06 -18.69
N ILE A 206 42.02 -49.02 -18.66
CA ILE A 206 40.80 -48.91 -17.86
C ILE A 206 41.12 -48.93 -16.37
N GLU A 207 41.99 -49.83 -15.90
CA GLU A 207 42.40 -49.92 -14.48
C GLU A 207 43.10 -48.63 -14.00
N THR A 208 44.08 -48.15 -14.76
CA THR A 208 44.79 -46.90 -14.42
C THR A 208 43.86 -45.69 -14.40
N GLY A 209 42.89 -45.62 -15.32
CA GLY A 209 41.85 -44.59 -15.31
C GLY A 209 40.92 -44.69 -14.10
N LEU A 210 40.58 -45.90 -13.64
CA LEU A 210 39.76 -46.14 -12.44
C LEU A 210 40.51 -45.75 -11.16
N GLU A 211 41.80 -46.08 -11.06
CA GLU A 211 42.66 -45.73 -9.93
C GLU A 211 42.84 -44.21 -9.78
N GLN A 212 43.04 -43.48 -10.89
CA GLN A 212 43.08 -42.02 -10.90
C GLN A 212 41.75 -41.41 -10.42
N LYS A 213 40.63 -41.99 -10.84
CA LYS A 213 39.30 -41.51 -10.43
C LYS A 213 39.04 -41.75 -8.94
N MET A 214 39.47 -42.89 -8.40
CA MET A 214 39.44 -43.20 -6.97
C MET A 214 40.31 -42.26 -6.13
N GLN A 215 41.47 -41.83 -6.65
CA GLN A 215 42.33 -40.84 -5.97
C GLN A 215 41.77 -39.41 -6.04
N SER A 216 40.97 -39.08 -7.06
CA SER A 216 40.39 -37.74 -7.28
C SER A 216 39.06 -37.45 -6.55
N GLN A 217 38.41 -38.47 -5.95
CA GLN A 217 37.21 -38.25 -5.12
C GLN A 217 37.53 -38.44 -3.63
N PRO A 218 37.80 -37.36 -2.86
CA PRO A 218 37.79 -37.48 -1.42
C PRO A 218 36.34 -37.72 -0.97
N PHE A 219 36.13 -38.81 -0.22
CA PHE A 219 35.02 -39.06 0.71
C PHE A 219 33.73 -38.25 0.48
N ARG A 220 32.81 -38.77 -0.33
CA ARG A 220 31.37 -38.50 -0.12
C ARG A 220 30.88 -39.40 1.00
N THR A 221 31.04 -38.94 2.24
CA THR A 221 30.28 -39.46 3.38
C THR A 221 28.80 -39.24 3.07
N LEU A 222 28.10 -40.32 2.74
CA LEU A 222 26.65 -40.37 2.79
C LEU A 222 26.25 -40.30 4.26
N THR A 223 26.07 -39.08 4.78
CA THR A 223 25.23 -38.88 5.96
C THR A 223 23.79 -39.17 5.55
N VAL A 224 23.33 -40.38 5.85
CA VAL A 224 21.91 -40.70 5.93
C VAL A 224 21.36 -39.81 7.05
N GLY A 225 20.66 -38.74 6.66
CA GLY A 225 19.89 -37.93 7.59
C GLY A 225 18.70 -38.72 8.08
N GLU A 226 18.84 -39.30 9.27
CA GLU A 226 17.74 -39.76 10.10
C GLU A 226 17.17 -38.52 10.80
N GLU A 227 16.28 -37.78 10.12
CA GLU A 227 15.42 -36.80 10.77
C GLU A 227 14.23 -37.55 11.38
N ALA A 228 14.35 -37.81 12.69
CA ALA A 228 13.22 -38.06 13.56
C ALA A 228 12.42 -36.75 13.74
N CYS A 229 11.14 -36.81 13.41
CA CYS A 229 10.16 -35.75 13.64
C CYS A 229 9.74 -35.74 15.13
N PRO A 230 9.67 -34.58 15.81
CA PRO A 230 8.74 -34.38 16.92
C PRO A 230 7.33 -34.02 16.43
#